data_AF-A0A534PL03-F1
#
_entry.id   AF-A0A534PL03-F1
#
_cell.length_a   1.000
_cell.length_b   1.000
_cell.length_c   1.000
_cell.angle_alpha   90.00
_cell.angle_beta   90.00
_cell.angle_gamma   90.00
#
_symmetry.space_group_name_H-M   'P 1'
#
loop_
_entity.id
_entity.type
_entity.pdbx_description
1 polymer ?
#
loop_
_entity_poly.entity_id
_entity_poly.type
_entity_poly.pdbx_seq_one_letter_code
_entity_poly.pdbx_strand_id
1 'polypeptide(L)'
;MRVPKGFTMLELMVSISIVALLCAVSAPGFSRLQGRARQSEAKTNLRALWASEQGYFYAFGAYSASVSKIGFEPLAGNRYQYNLNGTSSQNADNRTGTTPTTTAGADAIMIDLFKFPTAYRDAPLAPMKCGLAPAVKTGTVDGSFVAGAQGNIDEDRPVDQWSIASFGRTTSGCDAPPHVPAGEPANDQNDINAIEPNPEREPPED
;
A
#
# COMPACT_ATOMS: atom_id res chain seq x y z
N MET A 1 -13.34 7.70 61.24
CA MET A 1 -12.74 8.15 59.98
C MET A 1 -11.67 7.13 59.59
N ARG A 2 -11.88 6.30 58.56
CA ARG A 2 -10.88 5.30 58.14
C ARG A 2 -9.77 6.03 57.41
N VAL A 3 -8.53 5.90 57.90
CA VAL A 3 -7.35 6.41 57.21
C VAL A 3 -7.12 5.55 55.97
N PRO A 4 -7.07 6.13 54.75
CA PRO A 4 -6.73 5.36 53.56
C PRO A 4 -5.30 4.84 53.70
N LYS A 5 -5.10 3.53 53.51
CA LYS A 5 -3.75 2.94 53.43
C LYS A 5 -3.02 3.58 52.24
N GLY A 6 -1.86 4.18 52.51
CA GLY A 6 -0.97 4.72 51.47
C GLY A 6 -0.23 3.60 50.74
N PHE A 7 0.07 3.84 49.46
CA PHE A 7 0.86 2.94 48.61
C PHE A 7 2.34 2.95 49.02
N THR A 8 3.00 1.80 49.03
CA THR A 8 4.42 1.70 49.38
C THR A 8 5.32 2.03 48.18
N MET A 9 6.51 2.57 48.42
CA MET A 9 7.49 2.78 47.33
C MET A 9 7.92 1.46 46.69
N LEU A 10 7.91 0.36 47.46
CA LEU A 10 8.27 -0.97 46.97
C LEU A 10 7.22 -1.54 46.00
N GLU A 11 5.93 -1.36 46.28
CA GLU A 11 4.85 -1.72 45.35
C GLU A 11 5.00 -0.96 44.02
N LEU A 12 5.39 0.31 44.07
CA LEU A 12 5.61 1.11 42.87
C LEU A 12 6.83 0.61 42.08
N MET A 13 7.93 0.29 42.75
CA MET A 13 9.14 -0.21 42.10
C MET A 13 8.90 -1.53 41.37
N VAL A 14 8.29 -2.51 42.04
CA VAL A 14 8.01 -3.82 41.42
C VAL A 14 7.06 -3.66 40.24
N SER A 15 6.05 -2.80 40.37
CA SER A 15 5.09 -2.54 39.29
C SER A 15 5.78 -1.96 38.05
N ILE A 16 6.63 -0.94 38.22
CA ILE A 16 7.37 -0.33 37.10
C ILE A 16 8.33 -1.34 36.46
N SER A 17 9.01 -2.18 37.25
CA SER A 17 9.89 -3.23 36.71
C SER A 17 9.14 -4.26 35.86
N ILE A 18 7.94 -4.66 36.26
CA ILE A 18 7.10 -5.58 35.49
C ILE A 18 6.63 -4.92 34.19
N VAL A 19 6.15 -3.67 34.24
CA VAL A 19 5.73 -2.94 33.04
C VAL A 19 6.91 -2.73 32.08
N ALA A 20 8.10 -2.42 32.58
CA ALA A 20 9.30 -2.26 31.76
C ALA A 20 9.67 -3.56 31.02
N LEU A 21 9.58 -4.71 31.71
CA LEU A 21 9.83 -6.02 31.09
C LEU A 21 8.80 -6.32 29.99
N LEU A 22 7.52 -6.06 30.26
CA LEU A 22 6.46 -6.26 29.25
C LEU A 22 6.67 -5.37 28.02
N CYS A 23 6.98 -4.09 28.23
CA CYS A 23 7.26 -3.14 27.13
C CYS A 23 8.48 -3.58 26.31
N ALA A 24 9.54 -4.08 26.96
CA ALA A 24 10.74 -4.54 26.26
C ALA A 24 10.44 -5.70 25.29
N VAL A 25 9.53 -6.61 25.67
CA VAL A 25 9.13 -7.74 24.82
C VAL A 25 8.10 -7.33 23.75
N SER A 26 7.20 -6.39 24.06
CA SER A 26 6.11 -6.02 23.13
C SER A 26 6.50 -4.97 22.08
N ALA A 27 7.44 -4.08 22.40
CA ALA A 27 7.83 -2.98 21.52
C ALA A 27 8.28 -3.39 20.10
N PRO A 28 9.13 -4.43 19.89
CA PRO A 28 9.65 -4.73 18.55
C PRO A 28 8.56 -5.16 17.55
N GLY A 29 7.47 -5.79 18.00
CA GLY A 29 6.40 -6.25 17.12
C GLY A 29 5.42 -5.15 16.69
N PHE A 30 5.37 -4.02 17.41
CA PHE A 30 4.33 -3.02 17.22
C PHE A 30 4.42 -2.30 15.87
N SER A 31 5.63 -1.95 15.41
CA SER A 31 5.83 -1.29 14.10
C SER A 31 5.38 -2.17 12.94
N ARG A 32 5.62 -3.49 13.00
CA ARG A 32 5.19 -4.45 11.96
C ARG A 32 3.66 -4.55 11.89
N LEU A 33 2.97 -4.55 13.03
CA LEU A 33 1.51 -4.56 13.08
C LEU A 33 0.92 -3.28 12.50
N GLN A 34 1.54 -2.13 12.78
CA GLN A 34 1.15 -0.86 12.14
C GLN A 34 1.36 -0.89 10.63
N GLY A 35 2.52 -1.37 10.15
CA GLY A 35 2.79 -1.47 8.72
C GLY A 35 1.78 -2.38 8.01
N ARG A 36 1.47 -3.56 8.56
CA ARG A 36 0.44 -4.46 8.01
C ARG A 36 -0.95 -3.83 8.00
N ALA A 37 -1.29 -3.06 9.04
CA ALA A 37 -2.53 -2.30 9.07
C ALA A 37 -2.55 -1.22 7.96
N ARG A 38 -1.43 -0.56 7.68
CA ARG A 38 -1.28 0.40 6.58
C ARG A 38 -1.39 -0.27 5.21
N GLN A 39 -0.77 -1.44 5.01
CA GLN A 39 -0.87 -2.25 3.78
C GLN A 39 -2.30 -2.67 3.43
N SER A 40 -3.16 -2.86 4.45
CA SER A 40 -4.58 -3.18 4.22
C SER A 40 -5.33 -2.09 3.42
N GLU A 41 -4.86 -0.84 3.51
CA GLU A 41 -5.37 0.29 2.72
C GLU A 41 -5.12 0.07 1.23
N ALA A 42 -3.87 -0.23 0.84
CA ALA A 42 -3.49 -0.50 -0.54
C ALA A 42 -4.29 -1.66 -1.12
N LYS A 43 -4.40 -2.77 -0.38
CA LYS A 43 -5.16 -3.95 -0.80
C LYS A 43 -6.64 -3.62 -1.05
N THR A 44 -7.26 -2.85 -0.16
CA THR A 44 -8.68 -2.48 -0.27
C THR A 44 -8.92 -1.53 -1.44
N ASN A 45 -8.10 -0.49 -1.56
CA ASN A 45 -8.24 0.51 -2.62
C ASN A 45 -7.91 -0.05 -4.00
N LEU A 46 -6.92 -0.95 -4.13
CA LEU A 46 -6.65 -1.62 -5.40
C LEU A 46 -7.82 -2.51 -5.85
N ARG A 47 -8.51 -3.18 -4.93
CA ARG A 47 -9.74 -3.93 -5.28
C ARG A 47 -10.88 -3.01 -5.70
N ALA A 48 -11.04 -1.87 -5.03
CA ALA A 48 -12.02 -0.86 -5.43
C ALA A 48 -11.71 -0.29 -6.83
N LEU A 49 -10.44 -0.03 -7.12
CA LEU A 49 -9.98 0.37 -8.44
C LEU A 49 -10.29 -0.69 -9.49
N TRP A 50 -9.99 -1.97 -9.20
CA TRP A 50 -10.32 -3.06 -10.12
C TRP A 50 -11.82 -3.14 -10.40
N ALA A 51 -12.67 -3.04 -9.37
CA ALA A 51 -14.12 -3.05 -9.55
C ALA A 51 -14.61 -1.85 -10.39
N SER A 52 -13.99 -0.68 -10.20
CA SER A 52 -14.29 0.53 -10.97
C SER A 52 -13.93 0.37 -12.45
N GLU A 53 -12.75 -0.20 -12.74
CA GLU A 53 -12.33 -0.55 -14.12
C GLU A 53 -13.24 -1.60 -14.75
N GLN A 54 -13.63 -2.65 -14.02
CA GLN A 54 -14.58 -3.65 -14.53
C GLN A 54 -15.94 -3.01 -14.86
N GLY A 55 -16.46 -2.16 -13.97
CA GLY A 55 -17.71 -1.42 -14.21
C GLY A 55 -17.62 -0.54 -15.46
N TYR A 56 -16.51 0.16 -15.64
CA TYR A 56 -16.27 0.98 -16.82
C TYR A 56 -16.16 0.13 -18.10
N PHE A 57 -15.46 -1.01 -18.04
CA PHE A 57 -15.38 -1.96 -19.17
C PHE A 57 -16.75 -2.50 -19.57
N TYR A 58 -17.62 -2.85 -18.60
CA TYR A 58 -18.98 -3.31 -18.91
C TYR A 58 -19.86 -2.22 -19.52
N ALA A 59 -19.66 -0.96 -19.14
CA ALA A 59 -20.44 0.16 -19.67
C ALA A 59 -19.99 0.62 -21.07
N PHE A 60 -18.67 0.63 -21.31
CA PHE A 60 -18.08 1.27 -22.51
C PHE A 60 -17.29 0.32 -23.42
N GLY A 61 -17.11 -0.94 -23.01
CA GLY A 61 -16.38 -1.95 -23.79
C GLY A 61 -14.88 -1.69 -23.93
N ALA A 62 -14.27 -0.93 -23.00
CA ALA A 62 -12.83 -0.71 -22.94
C ALA A 62 -12.43 -0.26 -21.53
N TYR A 63 -11.20 -0.53 -21.10
CA TYR A 63 -10.61 0.03 -19.87
C TYR A 63 -10.17 1.47 -20.07
N SER A 64 -9.95 2.22 -18.98
CA SER A 64 -9.58 3.65 -19.05
C SER A 64 -8.33 3.97 -18.26
N ALA A 65 -7.34 4.60 -18.89
CA ALA A 65 -6.20 5.13 -18.15
C ALA A 65 -6.56 6.24 -17.15
N SER A 66 -7.79 6.76 -17.16
CA SER A 66 -8.18 7.87 -16.29
C SER A 66 -8.94 7.44 -15.04
N VAL A 67 -8.39 7.72 -13.87
CA VAL A 67 -9.01 7.48 -12.55
C VAL A 67 -10.35 8.22 -12.41
N SER A 68 -10.44 9.44 -12.97
CA SER A 68 -11.67 10.24 -12.97
C SER A 68 -12.79 9.63 -13.81
N LYS A 69 -12.46 8.94 -14.91
CA LYS A 69 -13.46 8.34 -15.82
C LYS A 69 -14.04 7.05 -15.26
N ILE A 70 -13.21 6.26 -14.58
CA ILE A 70 -13.65 5.04 -13.92
C ILE A 70 -14.36 5.32 -12.59
N GLY A 71 -14.31 6.57 -12.09
CA GLY A 71 -14.91 6.95 -10.81
C GLY A 71 -14.17 6.39 -9.60
N PHE A 72 -12.87 6.12 -9.73
CA PHE A 72 -12.06 5.63 -8.63
C PHE A 72 -11.58 6.82 -7.79
N GLU A 73 -11.97 6.84 -6.52
CA GLU A 73 -11.55 7.86 -5.56
C GLU A 73 -11.33 7.23 -4.18
N PRO A 74 -10.07 7.06 -3.72
CA PRO A 74 -9.79 6.60 -2.38
C PRO A 74 -10.14 7.71 -1.38
N LEU A 75 -10.54 7.29 -0.18
CA LEU A 75 -10.84 8.19 0.94
C LEU A 75 -9.67 9.13 1.22
N ALA A 76 -9.98 10.32 1.72
CA ALA A 76 -8.98 11.29 2.15
C ALA A 76 -8.05 10.69 3.21
N GLY A 77 -6.77 11.05 3.14
CA GLY A 77 -5.71 10.48 3.96
C GLY A 77 -5.18 9.16 3.42
N ASN A 78 -5.13 8.97 2.10
CA ASN A 78 -4.49 7.83 1.48
C ASN A 78 -2.96 7.92 1.60
N ARG A 79 -2.33 6.84 2.06
CA ARG A 79 -0.86 6.72 2.21
C ARG A 79 -0.16 6.24 0.95
N TYR A 80 -0.92 5.60 0.06
CA TYR A 80 -0.41 5.10 -1.21
C TYR A 80 -0.84 6.02 -2.34
N GLN A 81 0.05 6.23 -3.30
CA GLN A 81 -0.32 6.71 -4.63
C GLN A 81 -0.86 5.54 -5.45
N TYR A 82 -1.85 5.79 -6.31
CA TYR A 82 -2.43 4.80 -7.20
C TYR A 82 -2.24 5.25 -8.65
N ASN A 83 -1.74 4.39 -9.53
CA ASN A 83 -1.40 4.76 -10.90
C ASN A 83 -2.01 3.76 -11.88
N LEU A 84 -2.51 4.27 -13.01
CA LEU A 84 -3.02 3.48 -14.15
C LEU A 84 -2.13 3.61 -15.40
N ASN A 85 -1.25 4.61 -15.44
CA ASN A 85 -0.44 4.91 -16.61
C ASN A 85 0.99 5.31 -16.21
N GLY A 86 1.85 4.31 -16.20
CA GLY A 86 3.21 4.42 -15.68
C GLY A 86 3.24 4.77 -14.20
N THR A 87 4.42 5.20 -13.78
CA THR A 87 4.65 5.79 -12.47
C THR A 87 5.03 7.24 -12.72
N SER A 88 4.20 8.07 -13.34
CA SER A 88 4.55 9.50 -13.53
C SER A 88 3.53 10.39 -12.83
N SER A 89 3.99 11.50 -12.26
CA SER A 89 3.10 12.47 -11.59
C SER A 89 2.57 13.55 -12.55
N GLN A 90 2.81 13.42 -13.85
CA GLN A 90 2.53 14.49 -14.82
C GLN A 90 1.03 14.76 -15.00
N ASN A 91 0.20 13.71 -14.93
CA ASN A 91 -1.27 13.80 -15.07
C ASN A 91 -1.98 13.25 -13.84
N ALA A 92 -1.61 13.70 -12.64
CA ALA A 92 -2.13 13.15 -11.40
C ALA A 92 -3.13 14.07 -10.67
N ASP A 93 -4.06 13.46 -9.93
CA ASP A 93 -4.82 14.13 -8.87
C ASP A 93 -3.87 14.40 -7.69
N ASN A 94 -3.53 15.68 -7.51
CA ASN A 94 -2.60 16.13 -6.49
C ASN A 94 -3.33 16.42 -5.17
N ARG A 95 -3.02 15.65 -4.13
CA ARG A 95 -3.68 15.69 -2.83
C ARG A 95 -2.90 16.56 -1.83
N THR A 96 -2.77 17.86 -2.12
CA THR A 96 -2.07 18.83 -1.26
C THR A 96 -3.01 19.78 -0.50
N GLY A 97 -4.29 19.82 -0.89
CA GLY A 97 -5.32 20.66 -0.25
C GLY A 97 -6.18 19.92 0.77
N THR A 98 -7.04 20.66 1.46
CA THR A 98 -8.04 20.13 2.41
C THR A 98 -9.14 19.32 1.74
N THR A 99 -9.37 19.54 0.44
CA THR A 99 -10.33 18.80 -0.39
C THR A 99 -9.62 18.16 -1.57
N PRO A 100 -9.82 16.86 -1.82
CA PRO A 100 -9.31 16.24 -3.04
C PRO A 100 -9.99 16.86 -4.26
N THR A 101 -9.20 17.15 -5.30
CA THR A 101 -9.71 17.67 -6.57
C THR A 101 -9.25 16.79 -7.70
N THR A 102 -10.11 15.88 -8.13
CA THR A 102 -9.79 14.96 -9.22
C THR A 102 -9.73 15.73 -10.54
N THR A 103 -8.52 15.98 -11.04
CA THR A 103 -8.33 16.59 -12.35
C THR A 103 -8.95 15.72 -13.43
N ALA A 104 -9.75 16.31 -14.33
CA ALA A 104 -10.34 15.58 -15.44
C ALA A 104 -9.23 14.95 -16.30
N GLY A 105 -9.31 13.64 -16.52
CA GLY A 105 -8.29 12.91 -17.27
C GLY A 105 -7.06 12.50 -16.47
N ALA A 106 -7.04 12.73 -15.14
CA ALA A 106 -5.96 12.23 -14.30
C ALA A 106 -5.81 10.71 -14.44
N ASP A 107 -4.58 10.22 -14.51
CA ASP A 107 -4.20 8.80 -14.63
C ASP A 107 -3.53 8.24 -13.36
N ALA A 108 -3.35 9.09 -12.37
CA ALA A 108 -2.89 8.70 -11.04
C ALA A 108 -3.55 9.53 -9.94
N ILE A 109 -3.59 8.98 -8.74
CA ILE A 109 -3.97 9.67 -7.49
C ILE A 109 -2.74 9.67 -6.60
N MET A 110 -2.25 10.86 -6.25
CA MET A 110 -1.06 11.00 -5.41
C MET A 110 -1.37 10.71 -3.94
N ILE A 111 -0.32 10.47 -3.16
CA ILE A 111 -0.41 10.37 -1.69
C ILE A 111 -1.02 11.67 -1.14
N ASP A 112 -1.84 11.56 -0.10
CA ASP A 112 -2.37 12.72 0.61
C ASP A 112 -1.26 13.43 1.40
N LEU A 113 -0.64 14.41 0.73
CA LEU A 113 0.40 15.27 1.29
C LEU A 113 -0.15 16.30 2.28
N PHE A 114 -1.45 16.59 2.25
CA PHE A 114 -2.07 17.44 3.26
C PHE A 114 -2.06 16.75 4.63
N LYS A 115 -2.43 15.47 4.66
CA LYS A 115 -2.40 14.65 5.89
C LYS A 115 -1.01 14.11 6.22
N PHE A 116 -0.20 13.81 5.21
CA PHE A 116 1.15 13.28 5.35
C PHE A 116 2.18 14.18 4.63
N PRO A 117 2.51 15.37 5.16
CA PRO A 117 3.39 16.33 4.48
C PRO A 117 4.82 15.83 4.26
N THR A 118 5.23 14.83 5.04
CA THR A 118 6.54 14.18 4.97
C THR A 118 6.54 12.88 4.19
N ALA A 119 5.35 12.33 3.88
CA ALA A 119 5.28 11.33 2.83
C ALA A 119 5.78 12.03 1.57
N TYR A 120 6.68 11.40 0.81
CA TYR A 120 7.15 11.94 -0.47
C TYR A 120 8.17 13.11 -0.43
N ARG A 121 9.28 12.97 0.29
CA ARG A 121 10.59 13.45 -0.25
C ARG A 121 11.41 12.36 -0.93
N ASP A 122 11.12 11.08 -0.67
CA ASP A 122 12.01 9.97 -1.07
C ASP A 122 11.33 8.75 -1.73
N ALA A 123 10.06 8.85 -2.14
CA ALA A 123 9.38 7.83 -2.94
C ALA A 123 9.27 8.27 -4.41
N PRO A 124 10.37 8.46 -5.17
CA PRO A 124 10.20 8.58 -6.61
C PRO A 124 9.54 7.28 -7.06
N LEU A 125 8.41 7.41 -7.76
CA LEU A 125 7.98 6.69 -8.96
C LEU A 125 8.85 5.48 -9.39
N ALA A 126 9.14 4.60 -8.45
CA ALA A 126 10.13 3.57 -8.65
C ALA A 126 9.51 2.59 -9.66
N PRO A 127 10.29 2.10 -10.63
CA PRO A 127 9.84 1.00 -11.45
C PRO A 127 9.32 -0.11 -10.54
N MET A 128 8.16 -0.68 -10.89
CA MET A 128 7.64 -1.80 -10.11
C MET A 128 8.64 -2.94 -10.08
N LYS A 129 8.88 -3.52 -8.90
CA LYS A 129 9.86 -4.59 -8.70
C LYS A 129 9.54 -5.83 -9.53
N CYS A 130 8.25 -6.16 -9.72
CA CYS A 130 7.84 -7.25 -10.61
C CYS A 130 7.90 -6.90 -12.12
N GLY A 131 8.39 -5.72 -12.50
CA GLY A 131 8.57 -5.30 -13.90
C GLY A 131 7.30 -4.95 -14.67
N LEU A 132 6.12 -5.09 -14.05
CA LEU A 132 4.83 -4.78 -14.65
C LEU A 132 4.44 -3.33 -14.36
N ALA A 133 4.92 -2.39 -15.17
CA ALA A 133 4.53 -0.99 -15.03
C ALA A 133 2.99 -0.83 -15.18
N PRO A 134 2.37 0.08 -14.41
CA PRO A 134 0.97 0.42 -14.61
C PRO A 134 0.72 0.82 -16.05
N ALA A 135 -0.29 0.26 -16.67
CA ALA A 135 -0.64 0.57 -18.04
C ALA A 135 -2.06 0.10 -18.32
N VAL A 136 -2.77 0.85 -19.16
CA VAL A 136 -4.06 0.46 -19.72
C VAL A 136 -3.91 0.25 -21.23
N LYS A 137 -4.12 -0.98 -21.68
CA LYS A 137 -4.28 -1.30 -23.09
C LYS A 137 -5.75 -1.11 -23.45
N THR A 138 -6.03 -0.09 -24.25
CA THR A 138 -7.39 0.17 -24.74
C THR A 138 -7.75 -0.81 -25.86
N GLY A 139 -8.95 -1.35 -25.81
CA GLY A 139 -9.45 -2.31 -26.79
C GLY A 139 -10.64 -3.09 -26.26
N THR A 140 -11.56 -3.45 -27.15
CA THR A 140 -12.80 -4.16 -26.78
C THR A 140 -12.62 -5.67 -26.64
N VAL A 141 -11.61 -6.23 -27.30
CA VAL A 141 -11.33 -7.68 -27.29
C VAL A 141 -10.00 -8.03 -26.61
N ASP A 142 -9.00 -7.15 -26.72
CA ASP A 142 -7.67 -7.34 -26.09
C ASP A 142 -7.40 -6.30 -25.00
N GLY A 143 -8.47 -5.70 -24.46
CA GLY A 143 -8.36 -4.72 -23.39
C GLY A 143 -7.75 -5.37 -22.15
N SER A 144 -6.74 -4.71 -21.59
CA SER A 144 -6.16 -5.13 -20.31
C SER A 144 -5.69 -3.92 -19.53
N PHE A 145 -5.60 -4.08 -18.22
CA PHE A 145 -4.94 -3.08 -17.38
C PHE A 145 -4.08 -3.72 -16.32
N VAL A 146 -3.06 -2.96 -15.93
CA VAL A 146 -2.27 -3.14 -14.72
C VAL A 146 -2.34 -1.82 -13.97
N ALA A 147 -2.76 -1.87 -12.71
CA ALA A 147 -2.76 -0.72 -11.82
C ALA A 147 -1.73 -0.94 -10.72
N GLY A 148 -1.16 0.16 -10.26
CA GLY A 148 -0.13 0.18 -9.23
C GLY A 148 -0.50 0.97 -8.01
N ALA A 149 -0.01 0.52 -6.85
CA ALA A 149 0.05 1.35 -5.66
C ALA A 149 1.47 1.40 -5.09
N GLN A 150 1.90 2.56 -4.62
CA GLN A 150 3.21 2.74 -3.99
C GLN A 150 3.07 3.64 -2.77
N GLY A 151 3.72 3.31 -1.67
CA GLY A 151 3.64 4.10 -0.45
C GLY A 151 4.85 3.85 0.43
N ASN A 152 5.30 4.87 1.15
CA ASN A 152 6.29 4.71 2.20
C ASN A 152 5.55 4.59 3.54
N ILE A 153 5.58 3.41 4.14
CA ILE A 153 4.75 3.09 5.31
C ILE A 153 5.52 3.09 6.63
N ASP A 154 6.84 3.09 6.60
CA ASP A 154 7.77 3.03 7.73
C ASP A 154 8.89 4.08 7.69
N GLU A 155 8.78 5.04 6.76
CA GLU A 155 9.67 6.20 6.60
C GLU A 155 11.12 5.86 6.20
N ASP A 156 11.35 4.68 5.66
CA ASP A 156 12.64 4.28 5.10
C ASP A 156 12.53 3.85 3.63
N ARG A 157 13.62 3.31 3.09
CA ARG A 157 13.68 2.77 1.73
C ARG A 157 14.08 1.31 1.80
N PRO A 158 13.61 0.48 0.85
CA PRO A 158 12.77 0.82 -0.31
C PRO A 158 11.30 1.05 0.05
N VAL A 159 10.48 1.50 -0.90
CA VAL A 159 9.04 1.71 -0.67
C VAL A 159 8.24 0.43 -0.92
N ASP A 160 7.11 0.32 -0.22
CA ASP A 160 6.11 -0.73 -0.44
C ASP A 160 5.43 -0.54 -1.79
N GLN A 161 5.40 -1.60 -2.59
CA GLN A 161 4.84 -1.59 -3.94
C GLN A 161 3.81 -2.69 -4.11
N TRP A 162 2.68 -2.33 -4.70
CA TRP A 162 1.58 -3.25 -4.97
C TRP A 162 1.12 -3.12 -6.40
N SER A 163 0.58 -4.21 -6.92
CA SER A 163 0.01 -4.22 -8.26
C SER A 163 -1.25 -5.09 -8.33
N ILE A 164 -2.18 -4.71 -9.20
CA ILE A 164 -3.37 -5.49 -9.55
C ILE A 164 -3.56 -5.44 -11.07
N ALA A 165 -4.08 -6.51 -11.67
CA ALA A 165 -4.29 -6.56 -13.11
C ALA A 165 -5.62 -7.23 -13.48
N SER A 166 -6.10 -6.95 -14.69
CA SER A 166 -7.28 -7.63 -15.27
C SER A 166 -7.01 -9.07 -15.71
N PHE A 167 -5.75 -9.52 -15.67
CA PHE A 167 -5.30 -10.82 -16.12
C PHE A 167 -4.42 -11.50 -15.07
N GLY A 168 -4.29 -12.83 -15.17
CA GLY A 168 -3.38 -13.60 -14.34
C GLY A 168 -1.91 -13.27 -14.67
N ARG A 169 -1.09 -13.07 -13.64
CA ARG A 169 0.31 -12.66 -13.78
C ARG A 169 1.22 -13.77 -13.28
N THR A 170 2.30 -13.98 -14.02
CA THR A 170 3.45 -14.75 -13.54
C THR A 170 4.54 -13.75 -13.16
N THR A 171 4.94 -13.74 -11.90
CA THR A 171 5.91 -12.78 -11.34
C THR A 171 7.23 -13.47 -11.05
N SER A 172 8.33 -12.71 -11.09
CA SER A 172 9.67 -13.19 -10.73
C SER A 172 10.53 -12.02 -10.27
N GLY A 173 11.54 -12.28 -9.44
CA GLY A 173 12.47 -11.26 -8.94
C GLY A 173 11.86 -10.25 -7.95
N CYS A 174 10.66 -10.52 -7.44
CA CYS A 174 9.91 -9.65 -6.55
C CYS A 174 9.27 -10.43 -5.39
N ASP A 175 8.62 -9.73 -4.46
CA ASP A 175 8.08 -10.35 -3.23
C ASP A 175 6.67 -10.93 -3.43
N ALA A 176 6.08 -10.69 -4.61
CA ALA A 176 4.78 -11.24 -4.99
C ALA A 176 4.84 -12.77 -5.20
N PRO A 177 3.74 -13.50 -4.93
CA PRO A 177 3.65 -14.92 -5.27
C PRO A 177 3.87 -15.16 -6.77
N PRO A 178 4.52 -16.28 -7.18
CA PRO A 178 4.85 -16.55 -8.59
C PRO A 178 3.65 -16.55 -9.54
N HIS A 179 2.46 -16.87 -9.02
CA HIS A 179 1.21 -16.85 -9.77
C HIS A 179 0.18 -16.00 -9.03
N VAL A 180 -0.23 -14.90 -9.65
CA VAL A 180 -1.25 -14.00 -9.12
C VAL A 180 -2.46 -14.00 -10.04
N PRO A 181 -3.63 -14.47 -9.59
CA PRO A 181 -4.85 -14.43 -10.38
C PRO A 181 -5.27 -13.00 -10.76
N ALA A 182 -6.10 -12.88 -11.79
CA ALA A 182 -6.73 -11.61 -12.16
C ALA A 182 -7.52 -11.04 -10.98
N GLY A 183 -7.43 -9.72 -10.78
CA GLY A 183 -8.15 -9.02 -9.72
C GLY A 183 -7.63 -9.24 -8.30
N GLU A 184 -6.57 -10.02 -8.10
CA GLU A 184 -5.92 -10.12 -6.78
C GLU A 184 -4.77 -9.11 -6.66
N PRO A 185 -4.82 -8.18 -5.68
CA PRO A 185 -3.68 -7.34 -5.36
C PRO A 185 -2.52 -8.19 -4.85
N ALA A 186 -1.33 -7.96 -5.41
CA ALA A 186 -0.08 -8.55 -4.94
C ALA A 186 0.85 -7.47 -4.41
N ASN A 187 1.60 -7.82 -3.36
CA ASN A 187 2.69 -6.99 -2.86
C ASN A 187 3.95 -7.35 -3.65
N ASP A 188 4.37 -6.46 -4.53
CA ASP A 188 5.53 -6.65 -5.40
C ASP A 188 6.83 -6.36 -4.66
N GLN A 189 6.82 -5.44 -3.70
CA GLN A 189 7.97 -5.10 -2.88
C GLN A 189 7.52 -4.83 -1.44
N ASN A 190 7.85 -5.74 -0.53
CA ASN A 190 7.46 -5.65 0.87
C ASN A 190 8.67 -5.24 1.73
N ASP A 191 8.67 -3.99 2.18
CA ASP A 191 9.71 -3.37 2.99
C ASP A 191 9.59 -3.68 4.50
N ILE A 192 8.37 -3.89 5.02
CA ILE A 192 8.10 -4.19 6.45
C ILE A 192 8.92 -5.36 7.02
N ASN A 193 9.26 -6.34 6.18
CA ASN A 193 9.84 -7.62 6.61
C ASN A 193 11.39 -7.66 6.55
N ALA A 194 12.08 -6.59 6.18
CA ALA A 194 13.50 -6.62 5.81
C ALA A 194 14.52 -6.88 6.95
N ILE A 195 14.12 -7.37 8.14
CA ILE A 195 15.03 -7.61 9.28
C ILE A 195 15.17 -9.09 9.67
N GLU A 196 14.45 -10.06 9.09
CA GLU A 196 14.77 -11.49 9.33
C GLU A 196 14.70 -12.36 8.07
N PRO A 197 15.67 -13.28 7.85
CA PRO A 197 15.61 -14.27 6.79
C PRO A 197 14.45 -15.23 7.06
N ASN A 198 13.64 -15.50 6.03
CA ASN A 198 12.54 -16.45 6.08
C ASN A 198 13.03 -17.85 6.51
N PRO A 199 12.62 -18.38 7.68
CA PRO A 199 13.03 -19.71 8.12
C PRO A 199 12.37 -20.86 7.32
N GLU A 200 11.41 -20.57 6.45
CA GLU A 200 10.66 -21.58 5.67
C GLU A 200 11.14 -21.72 4.21
N ARG A 201 12.20 -21.03 3.81
CA ARG A 201 12.77 -21.21 2.47
C ARG A 201 13.86 -22.28 2.54
N GLU A 202 13.46 -23.54 2.48
CA GLU A 202 14.40 -24.64 2.20
C GLU A 202 15.14 -24.31 0.88
N PRO A 203 16.47 -24.51 0.84
CA PRO A 203 17.23 -24.34 -0.40
C PRO A 203 16.75 -25.36 -1.43
N PRO A 204 16.80 -25.03 -2.74
CA PRO A 204 16.51 -26.01 -3.79
C PRO A 204 17.50 -27.17 -3.63
N GLU A 205 16.96 -28.40 -3.59
CA GLU A 205 17.77 -29.61 -3.70
C GLU A 205 18.44 -29.62 -5.08
N ASP A 206 19.78 -29.65 -5.08
CA ASP A 206 20.62 -29.92 -6.26
C ASP A 206 20.57 -31.41 -6.65
#